data_AF-A0A2S6RNG3-F1
#
_entry.id   AF-A0A2S6RNG3-F1
#
_cell.length_a   1.000
_cell.length_b   1.000
_cell.length_c   1.000
_cell.angle_alpha   90.00
_cell.angle_beta   90.00
_cell.angle_gamma   90.00
#
_symmetry.space_group_name_H-M   'P 1'
#
loop_
_entity.id
_entity.type
_entity.pdbx_description
1 polymer ?
#
loop_
_entity_poly.entity_id
_entity_poly.type
_entity_poly.pdbx_seq_one_letter_code
_entity_poly.pdbx_strand_id
1 'polypeptide(L)'
;MGLNTQILHLPIPPKGVLYNYPVRGDEKQIIAGYPAPPEFASQVYAQALLPNLVARVTQGGESFDDAIAWAENEAELVSRG
;
A
#
# COMPACT_ATOMS: atom_id res chain seq x y z
N MET A 1 39.30 12.41 -23.48
CA MET A 1 38.43 12.45 -22.28
C MET A 1 37.02 12.13 -22.78
N GLY A 2 36.44 10.94 -22.64
CA GLY A 2 36.51 10.03 -21.52
C GLY A 2 35.21 10.13 -20.71
N LEU A 3 34.07 9.78 -21.30
CA LEU A 3 32.86 9.43 -20.55
C LEU A 3 32.29 8.15 -21.17
N ASN A 4 32.43 7.08 -20.41
CA ASN A 4 32.10 5.71 -20.76
C ASN A 4 30.57 5.57 -20.73
N THR A 5 29.93 5.55 -21.90
CA THR A 5 28.47 5.45 -22.07
C THR A 5 27.89 4.09 -21.65
N GLN A 6 28.67 3.22 -21.01
CA GLN A 6 28.25 1.87 -20.62
C GLN A 6 27.41 1.79 -19.33
N ILE A 7 27.04 2.91 -18.67
CA ILE A 7 26.28 2.87 -17.40
C ILE A 7 24.76 3.12 -17.55
N LEU A 8 24.24 3.48 -18.73
CA LEU A 8 22.81 3.80 -18.89
C LEU A 8 22.11 2.90 -19.90
N HIS A 9 22.00 1.60 -19.58
CA HIS A 9 21.11 0.65 -20.27
C HIS A 9 19.72 0.55 -19.60
N LEU A 10 19.32 1.51 -18.76
CA LEU A 10 18.01 1.46 -18.11
C LEU A 10 16.95 1.97 -19.09
N PRO A 11 16.01 1.13 -19.55
CA PRO A 11 14.94 1.55 -20.44
C PRO A 11 14.09 2.62 -19.75
N ILE A 12 13.89 3.74 -20.45
CA ILE A 12 13.03 4.81 -19.98
C ILE A 12 11.59 4.27 -19.97
N PRO A 13 10.85 4.36 -18.85
CA PRO A 13 9.54 3.73 -18.73
C PRO A 13 8.54 4.31 -19.74
N PRO A 14 7.65 3.48 -20.31
CA PRO A 14 6.62 3.94 -21.25
C PRO A 14 5.76 5.06 -20.65
N LYS A 15 5.34 6.03 -21.48
CA LYS A 15 4.43 7.09 -21.01
C LYS A 15 3.14 6.47 -20.44
N GLY A 16 2.81 6.81 -19.20
CA GLY A 16 1.57 6.38 -18.53
C GLY A 16 1.71 5.22 -17.54
N VAL A 17 2.90 4.64 -17.36
CA VAL A 17 3.15 3.72 -16.24
C VAL A 17 3.48 4.50 -14.97
N LEU A 18 3.14 3.97 -13.80
CA LEU A 18 3.68 4.51 -12.55
C LEU A 18 5.21 4.48 -12.67
N TYR A 19 5.81 5.66 -12.59
CA TYR A 19 7.25 5.87 -12.45
C TYR A 19 7.69 5.44 -11.05
N ASN A 20 7.39 4.20 -10.68
CA ASN A 20 7.81 3.65 -9.40
C ASN A 20 9.26 3.21 -9.57
N TYR A 21 10.15 4.17 -9.35
CA TYR A 21 11.57 3.90 -9.27
C TYR A 21 11.88 2.87 -8.17
N PRO A 22 12.97 2.10 -8.30
CA PRO A 22 13.67 1.63 -7.12
C PRO A 22 13.95 2.85 -6.25
N VAL A 23 13.59 2.79 -4.96
CA VAL A 23 13.84 3.87 -3.99
C VAL A 23 15.26 4.38 -4.13
N ARG A 24 15.40 5.67 -4.38
CA ARG A 24 16.66 6.37 -4.67
C ARG A 24 17.28 6.99 -3.42
N GLY A 25 16.58 6.91 -2.30
CA GLY A 25 17.08 7.25 -0.96
C GLY A 25 16.56 8.58 -0.42
N ASP A 26 15.82 9.33 -1.22
CA ASP A 26 15.06 10.52 -0.81
C ASP A 26 13.57 10.22 -0.56
N GLU A 27 13.08 9.06 -0.99
CA GLU A 27 11.70 8.63 -0.78
C GLU A 27 11.54 7.80 0.50
N LYS A 28 10.43 8.03 1.22
CA LYS A 28 9.98 7.12 2.27
C LYS A 28 8.96 6.15 1.69
N GLN A 29 9.31 4.87 1.62
CA GLN A 29 8.33 3.85 1.31
C GLN A 29 7.30 3.78 2.43
N ILE A 30 6.04 3.90 2.05
CA ILE A 30 4.90 3.73 2.94
C ILE A 30 3.98 2.67 2.37
N ILE A 31 3.31 1.96 3.26
CA ILE A 31 2.21 1.05 2.97
C ILE A 31 0.99 1.58 3.71
N ALA A 32 -0.22 1.32 3.20
CA ALA A 32 -1.42 1.62 3.98
C ALA A 32 -1.41 0.76 5.27
N GLY A 33 -1.50 1.43 6.41
CA GLY A 33 -1.20 0.87 7.74
C GLY A 33 0.00 1.50 8.44
N TYR A 34 0.87 2.26 7.75
CA TYR A 34 1.91 3.08 8.38
C TYR A 34 1.27 4.19 9.26
N PRO A 35 1.77 4.49 10.48
CA PRO A 35 3.08 4.16 11.06
C PRO A 35 3.14 2.89 11.92
N ALA A 36 2.16 1.98 11.83
CA ALA A 36 2.21 0.72 12.56
C ALA A 36 3.46 -0.10 12.18
N PRO A 37 3.98 -0.96 13.09
CA PRO A 37 5.08 -1.86 12.78
C PRO A 37 4.83 -2.65 11.48
N PRO A 38 5.87 -2.94 10.67
CA PRO A 38 5.70 -3.53 9.35
C PRO A 38 4.85 -4.81 9.32
N GLU A 39 4.93 -5.63 10.36
CA GLU A 39 4.13 -6.85 10.50
C GLU A 39 2.63 -6.53 10.52
N PHE A 40 2.18 -5.64 11.43
CA PHE A 40 0.78 -5.23 11.50
C PHE A 40 0.33 -4.46 10.28
N ALA A 41 1.16 -3.54 9.76
CA ALA A 41 0.84 -2.80 8.55
C ALA A 41 0.64 -3.74 7.34
N SER A 42 1.43 -4.82 7.25
CA SER A 42 1.26 -5.83 6.21
C SER A 42 -0.05 -6.62 6.37
N GLN A 43 -0.46 -6.91 7.61
CA GLN A 43 -1.73 -7.58 7.90
C GLN A 43 -2.94 -6.68 7.55
N VAL A 44 -2.93 -5.42 7.98
CA VAL A 44 -3.93 -4.39 7.63
C VAL A 44 -4.13 -4.31 6.12
N TYR A 45 -3.01 -4.25 5.38
CA TYR A 45 -3.02 -4.10 3.94
C TYR A 45 -3.50 -5.35 3.20
N ALA A 46 -2.95 -6.51 3.55
CA ALA A 46 -3.10 -7.71 2.74
C ALA A 46 -4.32 -8.56 3.11
N GLN A 47 -4.76 -8.56 4.38
CA GLN A 47 -5.68 -9.59 4.87
C GLN A 47 -6.78 -9.09 5.82
N ALA A 48 -6.55 -8.01 6.57
CA ALA A 48 -7.49 -7.57 7.60
C ALA A 48 -8.45 -6.48 7.09
N LEU A 49 -8.09 -5.21 7.18
CA LEU A 49 -9.05 -4.12 7.01
C LEU A 49 -9.41 -3.86 5.54
N LEU A 50 -8.40 -3.60 4.70
CA LEU A 50 -8.63 -3.17 3.32
C LEU A 50 -9.41 -4.19 2.47
N PRO A 51 -9.04 -5.47 2.42
CA PRO A 51 -9.77 -6.44 1.58
C PRO A 51 -11.19 -6.70 2.10
N ASN A 52 -11.40 -6.71 3.42
CA ASN A 52 -12.73 -6.96 3.98
C ASN A 52 -13.66 -5.76 3.82
N LEU A 53 -13.17 -4.52 3.93
CA LEU A 53 -13.94 -3.32 3.60
C LEU A 53 -14.48 -3.39 2.17
N VAL A 54 -13.61 -3.74 1.21
CA VAL A 54 -14.01 -3.90 -0.19
C VAL A 54 -15.05 -5.01 -0.34
N ALA A 55 -14.84 -6.17 0.26
CA ALA A 55 -15.78 -7.29 0.17
C ALA A 55 -17.15 -6.95 0.77
N ARG A 56 -17.20 -6.29 1.93
CA ARG A 56 -18.45 -5.91 2.62
C ARG A 56 -19.32 -4.98 1.79
N VAL A 57 -18.72 -3.96 1.18
CA VAL A 57 -19.47 -3.02 0.34
C VAL A 57 -19.83 -3.64 -1.01
N THR A 58 -18.88 -4.31 -1.67
CA THR A 58 -19.06 -4.75 -3.07
C THR A 58 -19.84 -6.06 -3.21
N GLN A 59 -19.69 -6.97 -2.26
CA GLN A 59 -20.31 -8.31 -2.30
C GLN A 59 -21.34 -8.48 -1.18
N GLY A 60 -21.09 -7.91 0.01
CA GLY A 60 -22.01 -7.96 1.14
C GLY A 60 -23.20 -7.02 1.03
N GLY A 61 -23.10 -5.95 0.23
CA GLY A 61 -24.14 -4.94 0.07
C GLY A 61 -24.29 -4.02 1.28
N GLU A 62 -23.30 -3.98 2.17
CA GLU A 62 -23.27 -3.04 3.29
C GLU A 62 -23.15 -1.59 2.79
N SER A 63 -23.76 -0.66 3.54
CA SER A 63 -23.52 0.75 3.30
C SER A 63 -22.07 1.11 3.64
N PHE A 64 -21.55 2.19 3.05
CA PHE A 64 -20.20 2.65 3.39
C PHE A 64 -20.08 3.00 4.87
N ASP A 65 -21.10 3.60 5.47
CA ASP A 65 -21.09 4.00 6.88
C ASP A 65 -21.01 2.78 7.80
N ASP A 66 -21.79 1.72 7.52
CA ASP A 66 -21.77 0.48 8.31
C ASP A 66 -20.41 -0.24 8.20
N ALA A 67 -19.87 -0.31 6.97
CA ALA A 67 -18.58 -0.95 6.72
C ALA A 67 -17.43 -0.18 7.40
N ILE A 68 -17.49 1.15 7.43
CA ILE A 68 -16.51 2.00 8.15
C ILE A 68 -16.64 1.80 9.66
N ALA A 69 -17.86 1.80 10.20
CA ALA A 69 -18.09 1.56 11.63
C ALA A 69 -17.57 0.18 12.07
N TRP A 70 -17.73 -0.84 11.23
CA TRP A 70 -17.10 -2.14 11.48
C TRP A 70 -15.57 -2.05 11.47
N ALA A 71 -14.99 -1.39 10.46
CA ALA A 71 -13.54 -1.25 10.32
C ALA A 71 -12.88 -0.50 11.50
N GLU A 72 -13.55 0.52 12.06
CA GLU A 72 -13.08 1.20 13.26
C GLU A 72 -12.93 0.24 14.45
N ASN A 73 -13.88 -0.68 14.63
CA ASN A 73 -13.81 -1.71 15.67
C ASN A 73 -12.67 -2.71 15.42
N GLU A 74 -12.47 -3.14 14.17
CA GLU A 74 -11.38 -4.08 13.83
C GLU A 74 -9.99 -3.47 13.92
N ALA A 75 -9.85 -2.17 13.62
CA ALA A 75 -8.57 -1.48 13.74
C ALA A 75 -8.03 -1.50 15.18
N GLU A 76 -8.91 -1.50 16.19
CA GLU A 76 -8.51 -1.71 17.58
C GLU A 76 -7.95 -3.11 17.84
N LEU A 77 -8.54 -4.15 17.22
CA LEU A 77 -8.08 -5.52 17.39
C LEU A 77 -6.71 -5.74 16.76
N VAL A 78 -6.49 -5.23 15.55
CA VAL A 78 -5.19 -5.30 14.88
C VAL A 78 -4.11 -4.52 15.64
N SER A 79 -4.48 -3.43 16.33
CA SER A 79 -3.54 -2.63 17.12
C SER A 79 -3.16 -3.25 18.46
N ARG A 80 -3.91 -4.25 18.94
CA ARG A 80 -3.68 -4.96 20.22
C ARG A 80 -3.04 -6.34 20.06
N GLY A 81 -3.01 -6.87 18.83
CA GLY A 81 -2.37 -8.13 18.48
C GLY A 81 -0.86 -8.07 18.47
#